data_AF-A0A7S2M701-F1
#
_entry.id   AF-A0A7S2M701-F1
#
_cell.length_a   1.000
_cell.length_b   1.000
_cell.length_c   1.000
_cell.angle_alpha   90.00
_cell.angle_beta   90.00
_cell.angle_gamma   90.00
#
_symmetry.space_group_name_H-M   'P 1'
#
loop_
_entity.id
_entity.type
_entity.pdbx_description
1 polymer ?
#
loop_
_entity_poly.entity_id
_entity_poly.type
_entity_poly.pdbx_seq_one_letter_code
_entity_poly.pdbx_strand_id
1 'polypeptide(L)'
;MPNVVHKPKEAEQATDDAAAVPKKQKDNPAAKRYHTILRDFMAYTHQAGFYNEGHAFSSTELALITPEQIIRYFKFKLYGDGDVDVSGQPLSGSHHTLDYYKKAISSFVPQRDKSWDTVTQQGNPTRARSVNDFVRQIRALEGVEGSSKKRKMKVNNETPSKQSSSSTPTASSTAKKARVRVIDQPAAAIANNNPNAIMSDLFLQMHQQNTSVIDFLGTLGTSIDRFKSAMQVNNQKIMANIHRLNSSLQQVNASVPVPPAPMIRFPPSAAAAAVPPAAMPVVAAATKTPGVTRRLPTSVQPKPKLPSASASLPAQKEYWFYDHPDGKRRSVPPSWTFPSGTLLELYILWHIGDPANKIYPMKTFSAFDVSFCGKRSRTSLSEARCLVAALDKEVEKAGGSIGPKISEAQLVELFRVGVEGLDIPLETPTGRPRNIDSLKWRTLVERGRKSMD
;
A
#
# COMPACT_ATOMS: atom_id res chain seq x y z
N MET A 1 39.91 -5.21 -84.73
CA MET A 1 39.51 -3.96 -84.04
C MET A 1 38.76 -4.35 -82.78
N PRO A 2 39.06 -3.71 -81.64
CA PRO A 2 39.06 -4.28 -80.29
C PRO A 2 37.71 -4.11 -79.57
N ASN A 3 37.45 -4.83 -78.48
CA ASN A 3 37.63 -4.24 -77.14
C ASN A 3 37.53 -5.30 -76.02
N VAL A 4 38.57 -5.29 -75.20
CA VAL A 4 38.85 -6.21 -74.10
C VAL A 4 38.03 -5.78 -72.89
N VAL A 5 37.23 -6.69 -72.35
CA VAL A 5 36.53 -6.51 -71.07
C VAL A 5 37.57 -6.69 -69.95
N HIS A 6 38.05 -5.57 -69.42
CA HIS A 6 38.84 -5.56 -68.18
C HIS A 6 37.90 -5.53 -66.97
N LYS A 7 37.95 -6.64 -66.24
CA LYS A 7 37.45 -6.84 -64.89
C LYS A 7 38.43 -6.17 -63.91
N PRO A 8 37.99 -5.28 -63.01
CA PRO A 8 38.76 -4.98 -61.81
C PRO A 8 38.32 -5.90 -60.67
N LYS A 9 39.35 -6.40 -60.02
CA LYS A 9 39.41 -7.20 -58.80
C LYS A 9 39.55 -6.23 -57.61
N GLU A 10 39.22 -6.72 -56.42
CA GLU A 10 39.63 -6.20 -55.09
C GLU A 10 38.87 -4.99 -54.51
N ALA A 11 38.14 -5.24 -53.42
CA ALA A 11 38.62 -4.89 -52.08
C ALA A 11 37.68 -5.51 -51.03
N GLU A 12 38.03 -6.71 -50.58
CA GLU A 12 37.50 -7.29 -49.36
C GLU A 12 38.16 -6.55 -48.19
N GLN A 13 37.48 -5.56 -47.64
CA GLN A 13 37.96 -4.78 -46.50
C GLN A 13 37.22 -5.28 -45.26
N ALA A 14 37.81 -6.29 -44.63
CA ALA A 14 37.52 -6.69 -43.28
C ALA A 14 37.92 -5.53 -42.34
N THR A 15 36.94 -4.80 -41.83
CA THR A 15 37.13 -3.96 -40.65
C THR A 15 36.76 -4.79 -39.43
N ASP A 16 37.83 -5.25 -38.75
CA ASP A 16 37.86 -5.58 -37.33
C ASP A 16 37.28 -4.42 -36.52
N ASP A 17 35.97 -4.41 -36.30
CA ASP A 17 35.38 -3.74 -35.14
C ASP A 17 35.30 -4.76 -34.01
N ALA A 18 36.44 -4.88 -33.32
CA ALA A 18 36.56 -5.57 -32.06
C ALA A 18 35.44 -5.06 -31.13
N ALA A 19 34.45 -5.93 -30.90
CA ALA A 19 33.44 -5.78 -29.88
C ALA A 19 34.15 -5.46 -28.55
N ALA A 20 34.12 -4.18 -28.17
CA ALA A 20 34.50 -3.74 -26.86
C ALA A 20 33.59 -4.46 -25.87
N VAL A 21 34.11 -5.54 -25.29
CA VAL A 21 33.49 -6.30 -24.22
C VAL A 21 33.02 -5.29 -23.18
N PRO A 22 31.71 -5.15 -22.92
CA PRO A 22 31.22 -4.18 -21.95
C PRO A 22 31.81 -4.59 -20.60
N LYS A 23 32.70 -3.74 -20.07
CA LYS A 23 33.20 -3.85 -18.70
C LYS A 23 31.97 -4.06 -17.82
N LYS A 24 31.89 -5.20 -17.12
CA LYS A 24 30.84 -5.52 -16.15
C LYS A 24 30.68 -4.32 -15.21
N GLN A 25 29.70 -3.47 -15.51
CA GLN A 25 29.30 -2.39 -14.62
C GLN A 25 28.82 -3.09 -13.36
N LYS A 26 29.54 -2.87 -12.26
CA LYS A 26 29.17 -3.29 -10.91
C LYS A 26 27.67 -3.05 -10.74
N ASP A 27 26.90 -4.12 -10.55
CA ASP A 27 25.45 -4.08 -10.46
C ASP A 27 25.03 -3.03 -9.43
N ASN A 28 24.64 -1.85 -9.90
CA ASN A 28 24.16 -0.80 -9.03
C ASN A 28 22.67 -1.09 -8.77
N PRO A 29 22.26 -1.51 -7.56
CA PRO A 29 20.86 -1.83 -7.30
C PRO A 29 19.93 -0.63 -7.55
N ALA A 30 20.45 0.60 -7.45
CA ALA A 30 19.70 1.80 -7.82
C ALA A 30 19.40 1.87 -9.33
N ALA A 31 20.30 1.39 -10.19
CA ALA A 31 20.09 1.36 -11.63
C ALA A 31 18.94 0.44 -12.02
N LYS A 32 18.79 -0.72 -11.36
CA LYS A 32 17.64 -1.63 -11.55
C LYS A 32 16.33 -0.92 -11.20
N ARG A 33 16.27 -0.23 -10.07
CA ARG A 33 15.08 0.53 -9.64
C ARG A 33 14.75 1.69 -10.60
N TYR A 34 15.77 2.37 -11.13
CA TYR A 34 15.57 3.43 -12.11
C TYR A 34 15.08 2.89 -13.45
N HIS A 35 15.54 1.72 -13.85
CA HIS A 35 15.11 1.08 -15.10
C HIS A 35 13.62 0.74 -15.10
N THR A 36 13.04 0.40 -13.95
CA THR A 36 11.59 0.21 -13.82
C THR A 36 10.82 1.49 -14.13
N ILE A 37 11.29 2.64 -13.63
CA ILE A 37 10.66 3.93 -13.91
C ILE A 37 10.83 4.33 -15.36
N LEU A 38 12.00 4.07 -15.95
CA LEU A 38 12.22 4.33 -17.37
C LEU A 38 11.27 3.51 -18.25
N ARG A 39 11.10 2.21 -17.96
CA ARG A 39 10.17 1.35 -18.71
C ARG A 39 8.73 1.82 -18.63
N ASP A 40 8.29 2.23 -17.44
CA ASP A 40 6.95 2.80 -17.20
C ASP A 40 6.75 4.12 -17.97
N PHE A 41 7.76 4.99 -17.97
CA PHE A 41 7.76 6.22 -18.77
C PHE A 41 7.72 5.97 -20.28
N MET A 42 8.55 5.05 -20.78
CA MET A 42 8.62 4.73 -22.20
C MET A 42 7.35 4.02 -22.68
N ALA A 43 6.75 3.15 -21.85
CA ALA A 43 5.46 2.52 -22.13
C ALA A 43 4.37 3.58 -22.33
N TYR A 44 4.30 4.54 -21.40
CA TYR A 44 3.40 5.67 -21.50
C TYR A 44 3.63 6.50 -22.77
N THR A 45 4.88 6.84 -23.06
CA THR A 45 5.25 7.74 -24.17
C THR A 45 5.01 7.11 -25.53
N HIS A 46 5.32 5.83 -25.69
CA HIS A 46 5.09 5.08 -26.92
C HIS A 46 3.64 4.61 -27.06
N GLN A 47 2.79 4.85 -26.05
CA GLN A 47 1.47 4.24 -25.92
C GLN A 47 1.51 2.72 -26.12
N ALA A 48 2.64 2.13 -25.72
CA ALA A 48 2.88 0.71 -25.78
C ALA A 48 2.38 0.06 -24.49
N GLY A 49 2.15 -1.25 -24.53
CA GLY A 49 1.90 -2.03 -23.32
C GLY A 49 3.15 -2.11 -22.43
N PHE A 50 3.33 -3.25 -21.77
CA PHE A 50 4.42 -3.42 -20.82
C PHE A 50 5.75 -3.80 -21.50
N TYR A 51 6.84 -3.16 -21.09
CA TYR A 51 8.20 -3.56 -21.46
C TYR A 51 8.75 -4.63 -20.50
N ASN A 52 9.36 -5.68 -21.06
CA ASN A 52 10.02 -6.75 -20.31
C ASN A 52 11.15 -6.24 -19.40
N GLU A 53 11.48 -6.98 -18.34
CA GLU A 53 12.50 -6.57 -17.35
C GLU A 53 13.91 -6.39 -17.90
N GLY A 54 14.27 -7.16 -18.92
CA GLY A 54 15.55 -7.04 -19.62
C GLY A 54 15.53 -6.11 -20.84
N HIS A 55 14.44 -5.40 -21.11
CA HIS A 55 14.36 -4.56 -22.30
C HIS A 55 15.25 -3.33 -22.13
N ALA A 56 16.27 -3.19 -22.98
CA ALA A 56 17.15 -2.03 -23.03
C ALA A 56 16.71 -1.09 -24.16
N PHE A 57 16.57 0.19 -23.85
CA PHE A 57 16.25 1.23 -24.83
C PHE A 57 17.52 1.69 -25.55
N SER A 58 17.43 1.88 -26.86
CA SER A 58 18.55 2.38 -27.66
C SER A 58 18.86 3.84 -27.34
N SER A 59 20.11 4.26 -27.54
CA SER A 59 20.51 5.66 -27.32
C SER A 59 19.75 6.62 -28.24
N THR A 60 19.35 6.17 -29.42
CA THR A 60 18.56 6.95 -30.38
C THR A 60 17.14 7.15 -29.89
N GLU A 61 16.48 6.12 -29.34
CA GLU A 61 15.16 6.26 -28.73
C GLU A 61 15.19 7.21 -27.53
N LEU A 62 16.21 7.10 -26.68
CA LEU A 62 16.36 7.97 -25.51
C LEU A 62 16.67 9.43 -25.90
N ALA A 63 17.27 9.67 -27.07
CA ALA A 63 17.51 11.01 -27.59
C ALA A 63 16.24 11.70 -28.12
N LEU A 64 15.19 10.93 -28.45
CA LEU A 64 13.90 11.48 -28.92
C LEU A 64 13.00 11.95 -27.77
N ILE A 65 13.39 11.72 -26.51
CA ILE A 65 12.61 12.14 -25.35
C ILE A 65 12.56 13.67 -25.28
N THR A 66 11.35 14.22 -25.22
CA THR A 66 11.11 15.66 -25.10
C THR A 66 10.71 16.06 -23.68
N PRO A 67 10.98 17.31 -23.25
CA PRO A 67 10.50 17.85 -21.98
C PRO A 67 8.97 17.74 -21.81
N GLU A 68 8.22 17.92 -22.89
CA GLU A 68 6.76 17.91 -22.92
C GLU A 68 6.22 16.51 -22.58
N GLN A 69 6.82 15.46 -23.13
CA GLN A 69 6.48 14.07 -22.79
C GLN A 69 6.72 13.76 -21.31
N ILE A 70 7.82 14.28 -20.74
CA ILE A 70 8.13 14.11 -19.30
C ILE A 70 7.07 14.79 -18.44
N ILE A 71 6.69 16.03 -18.77
CA ILE A 71 5.64 16.76 -18.04
C ILE A 71 4.30 16.04 -18.13
N ARG A 72 3.95 15.56 -19.33
CA ARG A 72 2.71 14.80 -19.55
C ARG A 72 2.67 13.52 -18.73
N TYR A 73 3.78 12.79 -18.69
CA TYR A 73 3.93 11.62 -17.83
C TYR A 73 3.82 11.97 -16.33
N PHE A 74 4.41 13.09 -15.90
CA PHE A 74 4.28 13.53 -14.51
C PHE A 74 2.83 13.88 -14.16
N LYS A 75 2.12 14.56 -15.06
CA LYS A 75 0.68 14.84 -14.90
C LYS A 75 -0.11 13.55 -14.79
N PHE A 76 0.14 12.58 -15.68
CA PHE A 76 -0.48 11.26 -15.61
C PHE A 76 -0.22 10.55 -14.27
N LYS A 77 1.01 10.61 -13.75
CA LYS A 77 1.34 9.98 -12.45
C LYS A 77 0.74 10.69 -11.24
N LEU A 78 0.50 11.99 -11.33
CA LEU A 78 -0.08 12.77 -10.23
C LEU A 78 -1.60 12.80 -10.25
N TYR A 79 -2.21 12.89 -11.44
CA TYR A 79 -3.63 13.17 -11.62
C TYR A 79 -4.39 12.04 -12.32
N GLY A 80 -3.70 11.04 -12.85
CA GLY A 80 -4.29 9.95 -13.65
C GLY A 80 -4.51 10.31 -15.12
N ASP A 81 -4.29 11.57 -15.51
CA ASP A 81 -4.44 12.07 -16.87
C ASP A 81 -3.29 13.03 -17.21
N GLY A 82 -2.72 12.86 -18.40
CA GLY A 82 -1.57 13.61 -18.89
C GLY A 82 -1.89 15.01 -19.41
N ASP A 83 -3.14 15.27 -19.78
CA ASP A 83 -3.55 16.53 -20.40
C ASP A 83 -4.30 17.47 -19.43
N VAL A 84 -4.46 17.07 -18.16
CA VAL A 84 -5.10 17.88 -17.12
C VAL A 84 -4.33 19.16 -16.81
N ASP A 85 -5.08 20.23 -16.54
CA ASP A 85 -4.53 21.50 -16.06
C ASP A 85 -4.21 21.46 -14.55
N VAL A 86 -3.11 22.09 -14.17
CA VAL A 86 -2.48 21.98 -12.85
C VAL A 86 -3.10 22.99 -11.89
N SER A 87 -4.39 22.81 -11.57
CA SER A 87 -5.13 23.71 -10.68
C SER A 87 -5.49 23.10 -9.33
N GLY A 88 -5.38 21.77 -9.18
CA GLY A 88 -5.74 21.04 -7.96
C GLY A 88 -4.57 20.34 -7.27
N GLN A 89 -4.82 19.86 -6.04
CA GLN A 89 -3.90 18.96 -5.35
C GLN A 89 -3.71 17.66 -6.13
N PRO A 90 -2.48 17.11 -6.18
CA PRO A 90 -2.22 15.83 -6.83
C PRO A 90 -3.04 14.71 -6.17
N LEU A 91 -3.65 13.84 -6.98
CA LEU A 91 -4.40 12.67 -6.51
C LEU A 91 -3.45 11.61 -5.92
N SER A 92 -2.27 11.48 -6.50
CA SER A 92 -1.25 10.51 -6.10
C SER A 92 0.16 11.10 -6.12
N GLY A 93 0.98 10.77 -5.12
CA GLY A 93 2.39 11.19 -5.06
C GLY A 93 2.62 12.60 -4.52
N SER A 94 3.88 13.04 -4.57
CA SER A 94 4.28 14.39 -4.19
C SER A 94 5.45 14.92 -5.04
N HIS A 95 5.90 16.15 -4.82
CA HIS A 95 7.07 16.71 -5.48
C HIS A 95 8.34 15.84 -5.29
N HIS A 96 8.45 15.13 -4.17
CA HIS A 96 9.53 14.15 -3.94
C HIS A 96 9.45 12.95 -4.87
N THR A 97 8.23 12.49 -5.18
CA THR A 97 7.98 11.42 -6.16
C THR A 97 8.46 11.86 -7.54
N LEU A 98 8.15 13.10 -7.93
CA LEU A 98 8.60 13.66 -9.20
C LEU A 98 10.12 13.81 -9.27
N ASP A 99 10.76 14.30 -8.19
CA ASP A 99 12.22 14.40 -8.10
C ASP A 99 12.88 13.02 -8.29
N TYR A 100 12.28 11.96 -7.73
CA TYR A 100 12.74 10.59 -7.94
C TYR A 100 12.58 10.12 -9.39
N TYR A 101 11.40 10.32 -10.01
CA TYR A 101 11.18 9.94 -11.41
C TYR A 101 12.09 10.69 -12.37
N LYS A 102 12.24 12.00 -12.17
CA LYS A 102 13.17 12.84 -12.92
C LYS A 102 14.60 12.31 -12.83
N LYS A 103 15.06 11.96 -11.62
CA LYS A 103 16.40 11.38 -11.40
C LYS A 103 16.56 10.03 -12.12
N ALA A 104 15.55 9.18 -12.06
CA ALA A 104 15.56 7.87 -12.71
C ALA A 104 15.60 7.98 -14.24
N ILE A 105 14.80 8.85 -14.85
CA ILE A 105 14.83 9.07 -16.31
C ILE A 105 16.19 9.67 -16.69
N SER A 106 16.65 10.69 -15.96
CA SER A 106 17.91 11.39 -16.22
C SER A 106 19.14 10.47 -16.19
N SER A 107 19.11 9.33 -15.50
CA SER A 107 20.29 8.44 -15.48
C SER A 107 20.54 7.72 -16.79
N PHE A 108 19.54 7.64 -17.68
CA PHE A 108 19.63 6.93 -18.95
C PHE A 108 19.68 7.85 -20.17
N VAL A 109 19.16 9.07 -20.06
CA VAL A 109 19.17 10.01 -21.21
C VAL A 109 20.60 10.46 -21.54
N PRO A 110 20.99 10.53 -22.83
CA PRO A 110 22.29 11.04 -23.25
C PRO A 110 22.56 12.47 -22.74
N GLN A 111 23.84 12.85 -22.67
CA GLN A 111 24.26 14.20 -22.27
C GLN A 111 23.74 14.62 -20.88
N ARG A 112 23.74 13.70 -19.91
CA ARG A 112 23.18 13.87 -18.56
C ARG A 112 23.52 15.21 -17.89
N ASP A 113 24.74 15.69 -18.10
CA ASP A 113 25.27 16.89 -17.44
C ASP A 113 24.96 18.19 -18.19
N LYS A 114 24.56 18.13 -19.47
CA LYS A 114 24.21 19.28 -20.31
C LYS A 114 22.77 19.72 -20.03
N SER A 115 22.54 21.02 -19.82
CA SER A 115 21.20 21.59 -19.75
C SER A 115 20.46 21.45 -21.09
N TRP A 116 19.15 21.28 -21.05
CA TRP A 116 18.32 21.29 -22.25
C TRP A 116 18.31 22.68 -22.89
N ASP A 117 18.56 22.72 -24.19
CA ASP A 117 18.40 23.90 -25.03
C ASP A 117 17.10 23.80 -25.84
N THR A 118 16.24 24.80 -25.67
CA THR A 118 14.93 24.85 -26.33
C THR A 118 15.03 25.16 -27.83
N VAL A 119 16.11 25.81 -28.28
CA VAL A 119 16.28 26.20 -29.68
C VAL A 119 16.80 25.01 -30.49
N THR A 120 17.84 24.34 -29.99
CA THR A 120 18.45 23.21 -30.70
C THR A 120 17.79 21.86 -30.38
N GLN A 121 16.89 21.80 -29.37
CA GLN A 121 16.29 20.57 -28.85
C GLN A 121 17.35 19.52 -28.47
N GLN A 122 18.46 19.97 -27.89
CA GLN A 122 19.56 19.11 -27.45
C GLN A 122 19.82 19.25 -25.96
N GLY A 123 20.46 18.24 -25.37
CA GLY A 123 20.80 18.17 -23.95
C GLY A 123 19.90 17.18 -23.20
N ASN A 124 19.89 17.28 -21.87
CA ASN A 124 19.07 16.41 -21.05
C ASN A 124 17.66 17.03 -20.82
N PRO A 125 16.59 16.46 -21.39
CA PRO A 125 15.22 17.01 -21.34
C PRO A 125 14.68 17.08 -19.91
N THR A 126 15.14 16.22 -19.00
CA THR A 126 14.77 16.28 -17.57
C THR A 126 15.27 17.55 -16.88
N ARG A 127 16.31 18.20 -17.45
CA ARG A 127 16.89 19.45 -16.95
C ARG A 127 16.29 20.69 -17.60
N ALA A 128 15.31 20.53 -18.50
CA ALA A 128 14.61 21.65 -19.11
C ALA A 128 13.95 22.56 -18.06
N ARG A 129 13.88 23.85 -18.39
CA ARG A 129 13.27 24.85 -17.51
C ARG A 129 11.81 24.53 -17.22
N SER A 130 11.05 24.13 -18.25
CA SER A 130 9.64 23.73 -18.15
C SER A 130 9.41 22.58 -17.16
N VAL A 131 10.23 21.52 -17.22
CA VAL A 131 10.15 20.38 -16.28
C VAL A 131 10.43 20.84 -14.84
N ASN A 132 11.46 21.66 -14.64
CA ASN A 132 11.80 22.18 -13.31
C ASN A 132 10.73 23.12 -12.76
N ASP A 133 10.12 23.95 -13.61
CA ASP A 133 9.06 24.87 -13.23
C ASP A 133 7.81 24.09 -12.82
N PHE A 134 7.47 23.01 -13.52
CA PHE A 134 6.39 22.10 -13.13
C PHE A 134 6.62 21.47 -11.74
N VAL A 135 7.81 20.93 -11.47
CA VAL A 135 8.13 20.37 -10.14
C VAL A 135 8.05 21.44 -9.04
N ARG A 136 8.46 22.68 -9.35
CA ARG A 136 8.32 23.82 -8.42
C ARG A 136 6.86 24.20 -8.18
N GLN A 137 6.02 24.16 -9.20
CA GLN A 137 4.58 24.41 -9.08
C GLN A 137 3.91 23.40 -8.15
N ILE A 138 4.19 22.10 -8.33
CA ILE A 138 3.67 21.04 -7.44
C ILE A 138 4.15 21.23 -6.00
N ARG A 139 5.44 21.56 -5.80
CA ARG A 139 5.98 21.87 -4.47
C ARG A 139 5.27 23.05 -3.81
N ALA A 140 4.91 24.08 -4.59
CA ALA A 140 4.17 25.23 -4.08
C ALA A 140 2.74 24.84 -3.66
N LEU A 141 2.04 24.06 -4.47
CA LEU A 141 0.69 23.56 -4.16
C LEU A 141 0.66 22.72 -2.88
N GLU A 142 1.68 21.89 -2.65
CA GLU A 142 1.80 21.09 -1.42
C GLU A 142 2.16 21.91 -0.18
N GLY A 143 2.98 22.96 -0.34
CA GLY A 143 3.47 23.78 0.77
C GLY A 143 2.45 24.80 1.32
N VAL A 144 1.44 25.16 0.53
CA VAL A 144 0.42 26.14 0.93
C VAL A 144 -0.51 25.61 2.02
N GLU A 145 -0.67 24.29 2.19
CA GLU A 145 -1.44 23.70 3.30
C GLU A 145 -0.69 23.66 4.65
N GLY A 146 0.60 24.02 4.71
CA GLY A 146 1.42 23.76 5.90
C GLY A 146 2.28 24.88 6.46
N SER A 147 2.53 25.99 5.74
CA SER A 147 3.39 27.04 6.29
C SER A 147 3.23 28.41 5.64
N SER A 148 2.33 29.21 6.22
CA SER A 148 2.45 30.67 6.14
C SER A 148 3.63 31.15 7.00
N LYS A 149 4.87 30.89 6.56
CA LYS A 149 6.06 31.60 7.06
C LYS A 149 6.62 32.47 5.95
N LYS A 150 6.28 33.76 6.07
CA LYS A 150 6.86 34.92 5.38
C LYS A 150 8.32 34.68 4.99
N ARG A 151 8.60 34.45 3.71
CA ARG A 151 9.90 34.82 3.14
C ARG A 151 9.81 36.29 2.76
N LYS A 152 10.48 37.11 3.56
CA LYS A 152 10.80 38.51 3.29
C LYS A 152 11.61 38.54 1.99
N MET A 153 10.96 38.85 0.87
CA MET A 153 11.62 39.19 -0.38
C MET A 153 12.50 40.41 -0.11
N LYS A 154 13.81 40.23 -0.24
CA LYS A 154 14.80 41.30 -0.17
C LYS A 154 14.73 42.02 -1.52
N VAL A 155 13.85 43.02 -1.61
CA VAL A 155 13.80 43.96 -2.74
C VAL A 155 15.08 44.79 -2.67
N ASN A 156 15.93 44.64 -3.68
CA ASN A 156 17.03 45.56 -3.95
C ASN A 156 16.40 46.78 -4.62
N ASN A 157 16.38 47.93 -3.96
CA ASN A 157 15.98 49.19 -4.58
C ASN A 157 17.10 50.20 -4.43
N GLU A 158 17.63 50.63 -5.56
CA GLU A 158 18.40 51.84 -5.71
C GLU A 158 17.51 53.05 -5.36
N THR A 159 18.12 54.08 -4.78
CA THR A 159 17.54 55.40 -4.44
C THR A 159 18.49 56.44 -5.08
N PRO A 160 18.16 57.74 -5.34
CA PRO A 160 17.15 58.51 -4.60
C PRO A 160 16.41 59.67 -5.31
N SER A 161 15.26 60.07 -4.74
CA SER A 161 14.89 61.50 -4.65
C SER A 161 13.87 61.81 -3.54
N LYS A 162 14.38 62.53 -2.53
CA LYS A 162 13.82 63.69 -1.78
C LYS A 162 12.40 63.73 -1.18
N GLN A 163 12.43 64.17 0.10
CA GLN A 163 11.59 65.16 0.80
C GLN A 163 10.44 64.72 1.74
N SER A 164 10.82 64.63 3.03
CA SER A 164 10.40 65.46 4.19
C SER A 164 8.99 65.41 4.81
N SER A 165 9.03 65.30 6.16
CA SER A 165 8.09 65.75 7.22
C SER A 165 6.84 64.90 7.47
N SER A 166 6.29 64.70 8.69
CA SER A 166 6.71 64.87 10.10
C SER A 166 5.56 64.36 11.00
N SER A 167 5.87 64.05 12.26
CA SER A 167 4.99 64.00 13.47
C SER A 167 4.41 62.64 13.95
N THR A 168 4.66 62.43 15.24
CA THR A 168 4.27 61.39 16.23
C THR A 168 3.01 61.84 17.02
N PRO A 169 2.64 61.23 18.17
CA PRO A 169 2.34 59.83 18.53
C PRO A 169 0.91 59.72 19.16
N THR A 170 0.57 58.58 19.80
CA THR A 170 0.09 58.45 21.22
C THR A 170 -0.91 57.28 21.42
N ALA A 171 -0.57 56.39 22.39
CA ALA A 171 -1.39 55.60 23.35
C ALA A 171 -2.62 54.78 22.88
N SER A 172 -3.16 53.80 23.61
CA SER A 172 -2.76 52.77 24.59
C SER A 172 -4.01 51.90 24.83
N SER A 173 -3.82 50.70 25.40
CA SER A 173 -4.70 49.98 26.37
C SER A 173 -5.03 48.52 25.97
N THR A 174 -4.36 47.56 26.60
CA THR A 174 -4.80 46.74 27.77
C THR A 174 -5.69 45.54 27.44
N ALA A 175 -5.10 44.34 27.44
CA ALA A 175 -5.71 43.14 28.01
C ALA A 175 -4.63 42.12 28.45
N LYS A 176 -4.63 41.81 29.75
CA LYS A 176 -3.92 40.72 30.45
C LYS A 176 -4.54 39.38 29.95
N LYS A 177 -3.97 38.16 30.01
CA LYS A 177 -2.97 37.51 30.87
C LYS A 177 -2.78 36.07 30.31
N ALA A 178 -1.57 35.63 29.97
CA ALA A 178 -1.18 34.21 29.95
C ALA A 178 0.36 34.15 29.92
N ARG A 179 0.95 34.04 31.12
CA ARG A 179 2.38 34.18 31.38
C ARG A 179 3.08 32.83 31.20
N VAL A 180 3.58 32.56 29.99
CA VAL A 180 4.62 31.55 29.75
C VAL A 180 5.95 32.17 30.19
N ARG A 181 6.65 31.52 31.13
CA ARG A 181 7.99 31.94 31.56
C ARG A 181 8.97 31.75 30.40
N VAL A 182 9.29 32.85 29.72
CA VAL A 182 10.49 32.98 28.90
C VAL A 182 11.66 33.19 29.85
N ILE A 183 12.67 32.35 29.74
CA ILE A 183 13.95 32.50 30.43
C ILE A 183 14.67 33.65 29.74
N ASP A 184 14.83 34.76 30.45
CA ASP A 184 15.70 35.87 30.05
C ASP A 184 17.15 35.37 30.04
N GLN A 185 17.78 35.40 28.86
CA GLN A 185 19.21 35.15 28.69
C GLN A 185 19.90 36.53 28.66
N PRO A 186 20.79 36.85 29.61
CA PRO A 186 21.46 38.14 29.61
C PRO A 186 22.48 38.20 28.47
N ALA A 187 22.40 39.29 27.71
CA ALA A 187 23.40 39.68 26.73
C ALA A 187 24.68 40.17 27.43
N ALA A 188 25.81 39.91 26.77
CA ALA A 188 27.16 40.43 26.99
C ALA A 188 28.15 39.54 27.78
N ALA A 189 28.98 38.82 27.04
CA ALA A 189 30.42 38.75 27.31
C ALA A 189 31.16 38.50 25.99
N ILE A 190 32.13 39.37 25.73
CA ILE A 190 33.05 39.32 24.59
C ILE A 190 33.82 37.99 24.64
N ALA A 191 33.85 37.30 23.51
CA ALA A 191 34.46 35.98 23.35
C ALA A 191 35.97 36.02 23.62
N ASN A 192 36.39 35.57 24.80
CA ASN A 192 37.73 35.04 24.98
C ASN A 192 37.74 33.62 24.41
N ASN A 193 38.56 33.38 23.39
CA ASN A 193 38.82 32.08 22.76
C ASN A 193 39.61 31.16 23.71
N ASN A 194 39.08 30.90 24.90
CA ASN A 194 39.65 29.90 25.81
C ASN A 194 39.00 28.53 25.51
N PRO A 195 39.75 27.55 24.98
CA PRO A 195 39.21 26.23 24.62
C PRO A 195 38.59 25.50 25.83
N ASN A 196 38.99 25.82 27.05
CA ASN A 196 38.42 25.22 28.26
C ASN A 196 36.98 25.72 28.53
N ALA A 197 36.66 26.96 28.17
CA ALA A 197 35.32 27.51 28.33
C ALA A 197 34.33 26.86 27.34
N ILE A 198 34.77 26.60 26.10
CA ILE A 198 33.99 25.91 25.08
C ILE A 198 33.67 24.48 25.51
N MET A 199 34.66 23.77 26.09
CA MET A 199 34.44 22.41 26.56
C MET A 199 33.48 22.36 27.76
N SER A 200 33.56 23.33 28.68
CA SER A 200 32.61 23.42 29.80
C SER A 200 31.17 23.70 29.35
N ASP A 201 31.00 24.54 28.32
CA ASP A 201 29.68 24.85 27.77
C ASP A 201 29.08 23.64 27.05
N LEU A 202 29.91 22.86 26.34
CA LEU A 202 29.50 21.60 25.70
C LEU A 202 29.04 20.55 26.73
N PHE A 203 29.76 20.39 27.84
CA PHE A 203 29.35 19.46 28.90
C PHE A 203 28.05 19.91 29.58
N LEU A 204 27.87 21.21 29.79
CA LEU A 204 26.64 21.76 30.34
C LEU A 204 25.45 21.53 29.39
N GLN A 205 25.66 21.70 28.09
CA GLN A 205 24.65 21.44 27.07
C GLN A 205 24.26 19.96 27.01
N MET A 206 25.23 19.04 27.07
CA MET A 206 24.95 17.60 27.14
C MET A 206 24.17 17.21 28.40
N HIS A 207 24.53 17.79 29.55
CA HIS A 207 23.81 17.53 30.80
C HIS A 207 22.35 17.98 30.71
N GLN A 208 22.10 19.17 30.16
CA GLN A 208 20.73 19.68 29.94
C GLN A 208 19.92 18.79 28.99
N GLN A 209 20.52 18.28 27.92
CA GLN A 209 19.86 17.33 27.02
C GLN A 209 19.49 16.04 27.76
N ASN A 210 20.40 15.46 28.54
CA ASN A 210 20.13 14.24 29.30
C ASN A 210 19.01 14.42 30.33
N THR A 211 18.98 15.54 31.06
CA THR A 211 17.90 15.84 32.01
C THR A 211 16.54 15.94 31.30
N SER A 212 16.47 16.58 30.13
CA SER A 212 15.22 16.68 29.36
C SER A 212 14.68 15.32 28.89
N VAL A 213 15.56 14.37 28.59
CA VAL A 213 15.19 13.00 28.22
C VAL A 213 14.66 12.23 29.45
N ILE A 214 15.29 12.41 30.61
CA ILE A 214 14.85 11.77 31.87
C ILE A 214 13.45 12.27 32.26
N ASP A 215 13.20 13.58 32.19
CA ASP A 215 11.89 14.17 32.50
C ASP A 215 10.80 13.68 31.53
N PHE A 216 11.14 13.56 30.24
CA PHE A 216 10.23 13.00 29.24
C PHE A 216 9.89 11.53 29.55
N LEU A 217 10.88 10.71 29.90
CA LEU A 217 10.67 9.30 30.25
C LEU A 217 9.83 9.16 31.54
N GLY A 218 10.02 10.04 32.53
CA GLY A 218 9.18 10.09 33.72
C GLY A 218 7.71 10.42 33.39
N THR A 219 7.50 11.38 32.49
CA THR A 219 6.15 11.76 32.03
C THR A 219 5.47 10.63 31.26
N LEU A 220 6.24 9.86 30.47
CA LEU A 220 5.74 8.66 29.79
C LEU A 220 5.37 7.55 30.79
N GLY A 221 6.20 7.33 31.81
CA GLY A 221 5.91 6.35 32.88
C GLY A 221 4.58 6.63 33.57
N THR A 222 4.36 7.87 34.02
CA THR A 222 3.08 8.25 34.64
C THR A 222 1.88 8.13 33.70
N SER A 223 2.08 8.33 32.40
CA SER A 223 1.02 8.16 31.39
C SER A 223 0.65 6.69 31.18
N ILE A 224 1.64 5.79 31.18
CA ILE A 224 1.44 4.33 31.11
C ILE A 224 0.71 3.83 32.37
N ASP A 225 1.08 4.31 33.56
CA ASP A 225 0.42 3.91 34.80
C ASP A 225 -1.04 4.38 34.87
N ARG A 226 -1.33 5.60 34.38
CA ARG A 226 -2.70 6.10 34.23
C ARG A 226 -3.52 5.24 33.26
N PHE A 227 -2.94 4.85 32.12
CA PHE A 227 -3.59 3.97 31.16
C PHE A 227 -3.87 2.58 31.76
N LYS A 228 -2.90 1.98 32.45
CA LYS A 228 -3.05 0.69 33.11
C LYS A 228 -4.14 0.73 34.18
N SER A 229 -4.18 1.80 34.99
CA SER A 229 -5.21 2.01 36.00
C SER A 229 -6.60 2.17 35.36
N ALA A 230 -6.71 2.93 34.27
CA ALA A 230 -7.97 3.10 33.54
C ALA A 230 -8.48 1.77 32.95
N MET A 231 -7.58 0.94 32.41
CA MET A 231 -7.95 -0.41 31.96
C MET A 231 -8.42 -1.30 33.11
N GLN A 232 -7.75 -1.28 34.26
CA GLN A 232 -8.17 -2.08 35.43
C GLN A 232 -9.56 -1.68 35.92
N VAL A 233 -9.86 -0.37 35.99
CA VAL A 233 -11.20 0.13 36.34
C VAL A 233 -12.24 -0.34 35.31
N ASN A 234 -11.91 -0.34 34.02
CA ASN A 234 -12.83 -0.81 32.98
C ASN A 234 -13.10 -2.32 33.11
N ASN A 235 -12.06 -3.12 33.33
CA ASN A 235 -12.20 -4.57 33.54
C ASN A 235 -13.05 -4.88 34.78
N GLN A 236 -12.90 -4.13 35.87
CA GLN A 236 -13.74 -4.27 37.07
C GLN A 236 -15.22 -3.96 36.78
N LYS A 237 -15.52 -2.92 36.00
CA LYS A 237 -16.89 -2.59 35.58
C LYS A 237 -17.51 -3.70 34.74
N ILE A 238 -16.74 -4.30 33.83
CA ILE A 238 -17.20 -5.43 33.01
C ILE A 238 -17.57 -6.62 33.90
N MET A 239 -16.70 -6.98 34.86
CA MET A 239 -16.97 -8.08 35.80
C MET A 239 -18.21 -7.81 36.66
N ALA A 240 -18.40 -6.58 37.14
CA ALA A 240 -19.60 -6.20 37.90
C ALA A 240 -20.89 -6.35 37.05
N ASN A 241 -20.85 -5.97 35.78
CA ASN A 241 -21.99 -6.14 34.86
C ASN A 241 -22.29 -7.62 34.59
N ILE A 242 -21.27 -8.46 34.42
CA ILE A 242 -21.44 -9.91 34.25
C ILE A 242 -22.13 -10.51 35.48
N HIS A 243 -21.69 -10.15 36.69
CA HIS A 243 -22.35 -10.60 37.91
C HIS A 243 -23.82 -10.17 37.98
N ARG A 244 -24.11 -8.90 37.64
CA ARG A 244 -25.49 -8.38 37.62
C ARG A 244 -26.38 -9.14 36.65
N LEU A 245 -25.88 -9.44 35.44
CA LEU A 245 -26.62 -10.23 34.45
C LEU A 245 -26.89 -11.65 34.96
N ASN A 246 -25.90 -12.29 35.57
CA ASN A 246 -26.05 -13.64 36.09
C ASN A 246 -27.08 -13.70 37.24
N SER A 247 -27.07 -12.71 38.15
CA SER A 247 -28.09 -12.59 39.20
C SER A 247 -29.49 -12.36 38.63
N SER A 248 -29.61 -11.56 37.56
CA SER A 248 -30.90 -11.33 36.89
C SER A 248 -31.45 -12.60 36.27
N LEU A 249 -30.60 -13.45 35.68
CA LEU A 249 -31.02 -14.73 35.08
C LEU A 249 -31.49 -15.74 36.14
N GLN A 250 -30.87 -15.75 37.32
CA GLN A 250 -31.28 -16.63 38.41
C GLN A 250 -32.66 -16.27 39.00
N GLN A 251 -33.06 -15.00 38.97
CA GLN A 251 -34.38 -14.58 39.45
C GLN A 251 -35.53 -15.02 38.53
N VAL A 252 -35.29 -15.16 37.22
CA VAL A 252 -36.36 -15.56 36.27
C VAL A 252 -36.75 -17.03 36.46
N ASN A 253 -35.83 -17.89 36.92
CA ASN A 253 -36.12 -19.32 37.12
C ASN A 253 -36.83 -19.66 38.43
N ALA A 254 -36.96 -18.72 39.38
CA ALA A 254 -37.49 -19.01 40.71
C ALA A 254 -39.00 -18.71 40.89
N SER A 255 -39.72 -18.27 39.84
CA SER A 255 -41.07 -17.72 40.01
C SER A 255 -42.18 -18.33 39.16
N VAL A 256 -42.01 -19.52 38.58
CA VAL A 256 -43.14 -20.25 37.98
C VAL A 256 -43.81 -21.11 39.06
N PRO A 257 -45.01 -20.73 39.56
CA PRO A 257 -45.77 -21.60 40.45
C PRO A 257 -46.32 -22.72 39.58
N VAL A 258 -45.86 -23.94 39.82
CA VAL A 258 -46.39 -25.14 39.15
C VAL A 258 -47.84 -25.34 39.61
N PRO A 259 -48.85 -25.24 38.73
CA PRO A 259 -50.22 -25.55 39.10
C PRO A 259 -50.35 -27.07 39.35
N PRO A 260 -51.18 -27.50 40.32
CA PRO A 260 -51.37 -28.91 40.64
C PRO A 260 -51.95 -29.68 39.44
N ALA A 261 -51.29 -30.78 39.09
CA ALA A 261 -51.62 -31.60 37.93
C ALA A 261 -52.99 -32.30 38.06
N PRO A 262 -53.81 -32.36 36.99
CA PRO A 262 -55.02 -33.16 36.98
C PRO A 262 -54.70 -34.65 36.80
N MET A 263 -55.29 -35.49 37.65
CA MET A 263 -55.23 -36.95 37.55
C MET A 263 -55.94 -37.44 36.28
N ILE A 264 -55.21 -38.04 35.35
CA ILE A 264 -55.79 -38.81 34.25
C ILE A 264 -55.25 -40.24 34.32
N ARG A 265 -56.17 -41.18 34.57
CA ARG A 265 -55.96 -42.63 34.51
C ARG A 265 -55.75 -43.06 33.05
N PHE A 266 -54.69 -43.83 32.79
CA PHE A 266 -54.56 -44.65 31.58
C PHE A 266 -54.54 -46.14 31.95
N PRO A 267 -55.17 -47.01 31.13
CA PRO A 267 -55.16 -48.46 31.30
C PRO A 267 -53.91 -49.12 30.65
N PRO A 268 -53.66 -50.42 30.92
CA PRO A 268 -52.34 -51.01 30.77
C PRO A 268 -52.09 -51.76 29.44
N SER A 269 -50.81 -51.77 29.07
CA SER A 269 -50.03 -52.90 28.53
C SER A 269 -50.37 -53.50 27.15
N ALA A 270 -49.40 -53.41 26.23
CA ALA A 270 -48.95 -54.57 25.44
C ALA A 270 -47.54 -54.36 24.83
N ALA A 271 -46.61 -55.22 25.27
CA ALA A 271 -45.59 -55.95 24.50
C ALA A 271 -44.59 -55.23 23.55
N ALA A 272 -43.34 -55.17 24.03
CA ALA A 272 -42.14 -55.84 23.50
C ALA A 272 -41.80 -55.80 21.98
N ALA A 273 -40.63 -55.24 21.66
CA ALA A 273 -39.61 -55.92 20.83
C ALA A 273 -38.24 -55.21 20.96
N ALA A 274 -37.22 -56.00 21.29
CA ALA A 274 -35.82 -55.61 21.40
C ALA A 274 -35.08 -55.82 20.06
N VAL A 275 -34.13 -54.95 19.72
CA VAL A 275 -33.13 -55.18 18.66
C VAL A 275 -31.75 -54.66 19.11
N PRO A 276 -30.67 -55.46 19.01
CA PRO A 276 -29.29 -55.13 19.45
C PRO A 276 -28.40 -54.48 18.36
N PRO A 277 -27.18 -53.99 18.72
CA PRO A 277 -26.28 -53.28 17.81
C PRO A 277 -25.30 -54.20 17.06
N ALA A 278 -25.04 -53.90 15.79
CA ALA A 278 -24.08 -54.63 14.95
C ALA A 278 -22.82 -53.79 14.65
N ALA A 279 -21.71 -54.51 14.66
CA ALA A 279 -20.33 -54.06 14.61
C ALA A 279 -19.82 -53.68 13.20
N MET A 280 -18.64 -53.05 13.21
CA MET A 280 -17.81 -52.70 12.06
C MET A 280 -17.38 -53.92 11.20
N PRO A 281 -16.82 -53.65 10.00
CA PRO A 281 -15.56 -54.31 9.68
C PRO A 281 -14.50 -53.41 9.03
N VAL A 282 -13.28 -53.93 9.17
CA VAL A 282 -11.97 -53.51 8.68
C VAL A 282 -11.74 -54.11 7.27
N VAL A 283 -10.68 -53.64 6.59
CA VAL A 283 -9.79 -54.36 5.63
C VAL A 283 -9.83 -53.87 4.16
N ALA A 284 -8.82 -53.04 3.86
CA ALA A 284 -7.74 -53.19 2.87
C ALA A 284 -7.94 -53.30 1.34
N ALA A 285 -6.99 -52.59 0.69
CA ALA A 285 -6.12 -53.01 -0.42
C ALA A 285 -6.57 -52.89 -1.91
N ALA A 286 -5.86 -51.97 -2.59
CA ALA A 286 -5.14 -52.11 -3.87
C ALA A 286 -5.89 -52.54 -5.15
N THR A 287 -5.73 -51.78 -6.24
CA THR A 287 -4.77 -52.08 -7.33
C THR A 287 -4.86 -51.07 -8.49
N LYS A 288 -3.88 -51.15 -9.39
CA LYS A 288 -3.42 -50.20 -10.39
C LYS A 288 -4.10 -50.35 -11.77
N THR A 289 -3.88 -49.30 -12.60
CA THR A 289 -3.52 -49.33 -14.05
C THR A 289 -4.62 -49.38 -15.15
N PRO A 290 -4.30 -48.97 -16.41
CA PRO A 290 -5.09 -48.01 -17.19
C PRO A 290 -5.60 -48.56 -18.54
N GLY A 291 -6.36 -47.76 -19.31
CA GLY A 291 -6.84 -48.19 -20.63
C GLY A 291 -7.44 -47.09 -21.52
N VAL A 292 -6.56 -46.48 -22.29
CA VAL A 292 -6.61 -45.90 -23.64
C VAL A 292 -7.86 -46.15 -24.54
N THR A 293 -8.17 -45.11 -25.35
CA THR A 293 -8.92 -45.03 -26.64
C THR A 293 -10.44 -45.21 -26.70
N ARG A 294 -11.14 -44.23 -27.31
CA ARG A 294 -11.58 -44.27 -28.74
C ARG A 294 -12.34 -43.00 -29.14
N ARG A 295 -11.87 -42.31 -30.20
CA ARG A 295 -12.65 -41.36 -31.02
C ARG A 295 -13.56 -42.15 -31.96
N LEU A 296 -14.74 -41.59 -32.30
CA LEU A 296 -15.41 -41.59 -33.63
C LEU A 296 -16.76 -40.82 -33.51
N PRO A 297 -17.40 -40.40 -34.63
CA PRO A 297 -17.91 -39.04 -34.79
C PRO A 297 -19.42 -38.97 -35.11
N THR A 298 -19.88 -37.73 -35.29
CA THR A 298 -21.06 -37.31 -36.08
C THR A 298 -22.45 -37.77 -35.61
N SER A 299 -23.27 -36.80 -35.19
CA SER A 299 -24.65 -36.74 -35.68
C SER A 299 -25.19 -35.32 -35.55
N VAL A 300 -25.49 -34.74 -36.70
CA VAL A 300 -26.20 -33.46 -36.89
C VAL A 300 -27.66 -33.70 -36.50
N GLN A 301 -28.16 -32.94 -35.51
CA GLN A 301 -29.58 -32.88 -35.18
C GLN A 301 -30.08 -31.43 -35.36
N PRO A 302 -31.27 -31.23 -35.96
CA PRO A 302 -31.81 -29.91 -36.23
C PRO A 302 -32.33 -29.23 -34.97
N LYS A 303 -31.98 -27.94 -34.87
CA LYS A 303 -32.31 -27.00 -33.79
C LYS A 303 -33.83 -26.82 -33.59
N PRO A 304 -34.39 -27.22 -32.44
CA PRO A 304 -35.74 -26.80 -32.07
C PRO A 304 -35.74 -25.32 -31.67
N LYS A 305 -36.69 -24.54 -32.20
CA LYS A 305 -36.95 -23.16 -31.76
C LYS A 305 -37.38 -23.19 -30.29
N LEU A 306 -36.49 -22.73 -29.41
CA LEU A 306 -36.82 -22.43 -28.02
C LEU A 306 -37.68 -21.16 -27.95
N PRO A 307 -38.71 -21.12 -27.09
CA PRO A 307 -39.48 -19.92 -26.83
C PRO A 307 -38.59 -18.84 -26.19
N SER A 308 -38.83 -17.61 -26.59
CA SER A 308 -38.25 -16.39 -26.05
C SER A 308 -38.45 -16.30 -24.53
N ALA A 309 -37.51 -16.85 -23.77
CA ALA A 309 -37.40 -16.61 -22.35
C ALA A 309 -36.88 -15.18 -22.16
N SER A 310 -37.76 -14.31 -21.66
CA SER A 310 -37.42 -13.00 -21.13
C SER A 310 -36.21 -13.16 -20.21
N ALA A 311 -35.05 -12.66 -20.66
CA ALA A 311 -33.83 -12.65 -19.87
C ALA A 311 -34.11 -11.85 -18.59
N SER A 312 -34.27 -12.57 -17.47
CA SER A 312 -34.29 -11.95 -16.16
C SER A 312 -33.00 -11.18 -16.01
N LEU A 313 -33.10 -9.85 -15.85
CA LEU A 313 -31.96 -9.00 -15.57
C LEU A 313 -31.20 -9.64 -14.40
N PRO A 314 -29.87 -9.85 -14.54
CA PRO A 314 -29.08 -10.46 -13.48
C PRO A 314 -29.33 -9.66 -12.20
N ALA A 315 -29.73 -10.38 -11.15
CA ALA A 315 -30.08 -9.81 -9.85
C ALA A 315 -29.12 -8.66 -9.54
N GLN A 316 -29.68 -7.44 -9.42
CA GLN A 316 -28.89 -6.24 -9.17
C GLN A 316 -27.99 -6.55 -7.97
N LYS A 317 -26.68 -6.55 -8.20
CA LYS A 317 -25.72 -6.63 -7.11
C LYS A 317 -26.01 -5.41 -6.26
N GLU A 318 -26.69 -5.62 -5.13
CA GLU A 318 -26.83 -4.58 -4.13
C GLU A 318 -25.40 -4.16 -3.81
N TYR A 319 -25.09 -2.87 -3.93
CA TYR A 319 -23.79 -2.29 -3.60
C TYR A 319 -23.98 -1.48 -2.32
N TRP A 320 -23.43 -1.97 -1.21
CA TRP A 320 -23.43 -1.26 0.07
C TRP A 320 -22.37 -0.16 0.07
N PHE A 321 -22.86 1.08 0.08
CA PHE A 321 -22.04 2.28 0.30
C PHE A 321 -22.48 2.97 1.57
N TYR A 322 -21.52 3.49 2.31
CA TYR A 322 -21.72 4.14 3.60
C TYR A 322 -21.26 5.58 3.53
N ASP A 323 -22.02 6.48 4.16
CA ASP A 323 -21.63 7.87 4.35
C ASP A 323 -20.69 7.97 5.56
N HIS A 324 -19.53 8.61 5.37
CA HIS A 324 -18.55 8.81 6.43
C HIS A 324 -18.62 10.22 7.02
N PRO A 325 -18.12 10.44 8.26
CA PRO A 325 -18.11 11.75 8.91
C PRO A 325 -17.39 12.86 8.13
N ASP A 326 -16.52 12.51 7.19
CA ASP A 326 -15.82 13.43 6.30
C ASP A 326 -16.60 13.75 5.01
N GLY A 327 -17.88 13.36 4.94
CA GLY A 327 -18.77 13.60 3.80
C GLY A 327 -18.50 12.72 2.58
N LYS A 328 -17.63 11.72 2.71
CA LYS A 328 -17.23 10.82 1.62
C LYS A 328 -18.01 9.50 1.67
N ARG A 329 -18.42 8.99 0.51
CA ARG A 329 -19.10 7.69 0.38
C ARG A 329 -18.09 6.58 0.11
N ARG A 330 -18.07 5.53 0.94
CA ARG A 330 -17.11 4.42 0.83
C ARG A 330 -17.80 3.08 0.89
N SER A 331 -17.11 2.04 0.42
CA SER A 331 -17.62 0.66 0.36
C SER A 331 -17.56 -0.08 1.70
N VAL A 332 -17.03 0.56 2.74
CA VAL A 332 -16.91 0.02 4.10
C VAL A 332 -17.52 1.01 5.11
N PRO A 333 -18.06 0.54 6.24
CA PRO A 333 -18.67 1.42 7.23
C PRO A 333 -17.63 2.27 7.98
N PRO A 334 -18.02 3.43 8.58
CA PRO A 334 -17.11 4.32 9.29
C PRO A 334 -16.44 3.71 10.54
N SER A 335 -17.05 2.67 11.11
CA SER A 335 -16.49 1.91 12.23
C SER A 335 -15.50 0.83 11.80
N TRP A 336 -15.35 0.57 10.50
CA TRP A 336 -14.49 -0.49 10.01
C TRP A 336 -13.02 -0.16 10.19
N THR A 337 -12.26 -1.16 10.66
CA THR A 337 -10.81 -1.06 10.81
C THR A 337 -10.13 -2.10 9.93
N PHE A 338 -8.97 -1.76 9.38
CA PHE A 338 -8.22 -2.69 8.55
C PHE A 338 -7.84 -3.95 9.33
N PRO A 339 -8.16 -5.17 8.85
CA PRO A 339 -7.98 -6.40 9.60
C PRO A 339 -6.51 -6.66 9.94
N SER A 340 -6.24 -6.91 11.23
CA SER A 340 -4.91 -7.26 11.76
C SER A 340 -4.77 -8.76 12.07
N GLY A 341 -5.63 -9.57 11.46
CA GLY A 341 -5.83 -10.99 11.72
C GLY A 341 -4.77 -11.93 11.15
N THR A 342 -5.14 -13.19 11.07
CA THR A 342 -4.32 -14.24 10.45
C THR A 342 -4.29 -14.08 8.93
N LEU A 343 -3.38 -14.80 8.26
CA LEU A 343 -3.36 -14.83 6.80
C LEU A 343 -4.62 -15.47 6.21
N LEU A 344 -5.14 -16.53 6.85
CA LEU A 344 -6.38 -17.18 6.41
C LEU A 344 -7.58 -16.23 6.50
N GLU A 345 -7.74 -15.51 7.62
CA GLU A 345 -8.79 -14.50 7.78
C GLU A 345 -8.71 -13.42 6.71
N LEU A 346 -7.49 -12.93 6.41
CA LEU A 346 -7.28 -11.98 5.32
C LEU A 346 -7.69 -12.58 3.97
N TYR A 347 -7.35 -13.83 3.69
CA TYR A 347 -7.66 -14.50 2.43
C TYR A 347 -9.17 -14.68 2.23
N ILE A 348 -9.90 -15.06 3.29
CA ILE A 348 -11.37 -15.15 3.29
C ILE A 348 -12.00 -13.77 3.05
N LEU A 349 -11.60 -12.75 3.83
CA LEU A 349 -12.09 -11.38 3.66
C LEU A 349 -11.75 -10.80 2.27
N TRP A 350 -10.64 -11.22 1.67
CA TRP A 350 -10.23 -10.77 0.35
C TRP A 350 -11.18 -11.22 -0.76
N HIS A 351 -11.61 -12.48 -0.70
CA HIS A 351 -12.40 -13.12 -1.76
C HIS A 351 -13.91 -13.11 -1.51
N ILE A 352 -14.35 -13.30 -0.26
CA ILE A 352 -15.77 -13.33 0.13
C ILE A 352 -16.20 -12.00 0.77
N GLY A 353 -15.31 -11.33 1.50
CA GLY A 353 -15.67 -10.21 2.36
C GLY A 353 -16.25 -10.71 3.68
N ASP A 354 -17.11 -9.90 4.29
CA ASP A 354 -17.85 -10.26 5.51
C ASP A 354 -19.32 -9.87 5.32
N PRO A 355 -20.15 -10.79 4.79
CA PRO A 355 -21.55 -10.53 4.52
C PRO A 355 -22.36 -10.19 5.78
N ALA A 356 -21.97 -10.72 6.94
CA ALA A 356 -22.68 -10.46 8.20
C ALA A 356 -22.57 -8.98 8.60
N ASN A 357 -21.38 -8.40 8.40
CA ASN A 357 -21.13 -6.97 8.62
C ASN A 357 -21.32 -6.11 7.36
N LYS A 358 -21.89 -6.68 6.28
CA LYS A 358 -22.12 -6.00 5.00
C LYS A 358 -20.85 -5.35 4.42
N ILE A 359 -19.77 -6.12 4.41
CA ILE A 359 -18.45 -5.74 3.88
C ILE A 359 -18.18 -6.56 2.62
N TYR A 360 -17.89 -5.90 1.50
CA TYR A 360 -17.54 -6.59 0.25
C TYR A 360 -16.17 -7.29 0.31
N PRO A 361 -15.92 -8.23 -0.63
CA PRO A 361 -14.58 -8.75 -0.88
C PRO A 361 -13.55 -7.62 -0.96
N MET A 362 -12.52 -7.66 -0.12
CA MET A 362 -11.53 -6.57 -0.03
C MET A 362 -10.78 -6.34 -1.35
N LYS A 363 -10.76 -7.32 -2.27
CA LYS A 363 -10.19 -7.14 -3.62
C LYS A 363 -10.85 -6.03 -4.43
N THR A 364 -12.10 -5.68 -4.10
CA THR A 364 -12.85 -4.58 -4.72
C THR A 364 -12.50 -3.20 -4.15
N PHE A 365 -11.80 -3.15 -3.00
CA PHE A 365 -11.51 -1.89 -2.33
C PHE A 365 -10.44 -1.08 -3.06
N SER A 366 -10.71 0.22 -3.15
CA SER A 366 -9.75 1.23 -3.58
C SER A 366 -8.96 1.79 -2.39
N ALA A 367 -7.89 2.53 -2.66
CA ALA A 367 -7.16 3.25 -1.60
C ALA A 367 -8.04 4.31 -0.89
N PHE A 368 -9.08 4.79 -1.57
CA PHE A 368 -10.03 5.76 -1.03
C PHE A 368 -10.93 5.13 0.05
N ASP A 369 -11.38 3.90 -0.17
CA ASP A 369 -12.24 3.16 0.76
C ASP A 369 -11.59 2.94 2.12
N VAL A 370 -10.26 2.77 2.18
CA VAL A 370 -9.54 2.52 3.44
C VAL A 370 -8.87 3.75 4.03
N SER A 371 -8.96 4.91 3.38
CA SER A 371 -8.20 6.11 3.73
C SER A 371 -8.47 6.65 5.14
N PHE A 372 -9.67 6.40 5.69
CA PHE A 372 -10.06 6.83 7.04
C PHE A 372 -9.49 5.95 8.16
N CYS A 373 -9.07 4.70 7.87
CA CYS A 373 -8.54 3.75 8.85
C CYS A 373 -7.12 4.06 9.34
N GLY A 374 -6.61 5.27 9.11
CA GLY A 374 -5.29 5.73 9.51
C GLY A 374 -4.22 5.67 8.41
N LYS A 375 -3.06 6.29 8.67
CA LYS A 375 -2.04 6.56 7.63
C LYS A 375 -1.50 5.31 6.93
N ARG A 376 -1.45 4.17 7.64
CA ARG A 376 -0.88 2.91 7.12
C ARG A 376 -1.90 2.06 6.34
N SER A 377 -3.20 2.35 6.40
CA SER A 377 -4.23 1.49 5.80
C SER A 377 -4.06 1.31 4.30
N ARG A 378 -3.68 2.38 3.58
CA ARG A 378 -3.38 2.36 2.14
C ARG A 378 -2.20 1.42 1.82
N THR A 379 -1.13 1.52 2.60
CA THR A 379 0.02 0.61 2.50
C THR A 379 -0.38 -0.82 2.82
N SER A 380 -1.16 -1.04 3.88
CA SER A 380 -1.66 -2.36 4.26
C SER A 380 -2.55 -3.00 3.20
N LEU A 381 -3.39 -2.22 2.51
CA LEU A 381 -4.18 -2.72 1.38
C LEU A 381 -3.28 -3.16 0.22
N SER A 382 -2.24 -2.38 -0.11
CA SER A 382 -1.29 -2.74 -1.15
C SER A 382 -0.48 -3.99 -0.79
N GLU A 383 -0.05 -4.11 0.48
CA GLU A 383 0.65 -5.27 0.99
C GLU A 383 -0.22 -6.53 0.95
N ALA A 384 -1.47 -6.43 1.42
CA ALA A 384 -2.45 -7.50 1.35
C ALA A 384 -2.70 -7.94 -0.11
N ARG A 385 -2.84 -6.99 -1.04
CA ARG A 385 -3.02 -7.29 -2.48
C ARG A 385 -1.86 -8.10 -3.04
N CYS A 386 -0.63 -7.70 -2.74
CA CYS A 386 0.55 -8.41 -3.23
C CYS A 386 0.64 -9.83 -2.65
N LEU A 387 0.35 -9.97 -1.35
CA LEU A 387 0.42 -11.25 -0.66
C LEU A 387 -0.65 -12.22 -1.16
N VAL A 388 -1.89 -11.77 -1.30
CA VAL A 388 -2.99 -12.61 -1.81
C VAL A 388 -2.79 -12.94 -3.29
N ALA A 389 -2.28 -12.01 -4.11
CA ALA A 389 -1.93 -12.32 -5.49
C ALA A 389 -0.83 -13.40 -5.61
N ALA A 390 0.13 -13.43 -4.66
CA ALA A 390 1.13 -14.49 -4.61
C ALA A 390 0.50 -15.85 -4.24
N LEU A 391 -0.41 -15.89 -3.26
CA LEU A 391 -1.18 -17.09 -2.92
C LEU A 391 -1.99 -17.60 -4.11
N ASP A 392 -2.77 -16.72 -4.75
CA ASP A 392 -3.62 -17.07 -5.89
C ASP A 392 -2.79 -17.64 -7.06
N LYS A 393 -1.57 -17.13 -7.26
CA LYS A 393 -0.62 -17.65 -8.26
C LYS A 393 -0.13 -19.06 -7.93
N GLU A 394 0.16 -19.34 -6.66
CA GLU A 394 0.54 -20.71 -6.25
C GLU A 394 -0.63 -21.69 -6.36
N VAL A 395 -1.86 -21.23 -6.05
CA VAL A 395 -3.08 -22.01 -6.27
C VAL A 395 -3.27 -22.32 -7.76
N GLU A 396 -3.08 -21.34 -8.64
CA GLU A 396 -3.19 -21.53 -10.09
C GLU A 396 -2.15 -22.53 -10.63
N LYS A 397 -0.90 -22.46 -10.15
CA LYS A 397 0.15 -23.43 -10.49
C LYS A 397 -0.20 -24.86 -10.07
N ALA A 398 -0.88 -25.01 -8.94
CA ALA A 398 -1.38 -26.30 -8.46
C ALA A 398 -2.66 -26.78 -9.20
N GLY A 399 -3.14 -26.02 -10.19
CA GLY A 399 -4.35 -26.34 -10.96
C GLY A 399 -5.66 -25.95 -10.27
N GLY A 400 -5.60 -25.21 -9.16
CA GLY A 400 -6.76 -24.62 -8.52
C GLY A 400 -7.28 -23.41 -9.31
N SER A 401 -8.57 -23.12 -9.20
CA SER A 401 -9.16 -21.91 -9.77
C SER A 401 -10.11 -21.24 -8.77
N ILE A 402 -10.07 -19.92 -8.71
CA ILE A 402 -10.89 -19.12 -7.81
C ILE A 402 -12.11 -18.63 -8.59
N GLY A 403 -13.22 -19.36 -8.45
CA GLY A 403 -14.48 -19.03 -9.10
C GLY A 403 -15.17 -17.79 -8.49
N PRO A 404 -16.16 -17.20 -9.19
CA PRO A 404 -16.92 -16.04 -8.71
C PRO A 404 -17.85 -16.35 -7.53
N LYS A 405 -18.19 -17.63 -7.31
CA LYS A 405 -18.99 -18.11 -6.19
C LYS A 405 -18.21 -19.21 -5.48
N ILE A 406 -17.26 -18.80 -4.64
CA ILE A 406 -16.45 -19.72 -3.85
C ILE A 406 -16.98 -19.77 -2.42
N SER A 407 -17.10 -20.96 -1.85
CA SER A 407 -17.48 -21.12 -0.44
C SER A 407 -16.28 -20.89 0.48
N GLU A 408 -16.54 -20.59 1.75
CA GLU A 408 -15.49 -20.42 2.75
C GLU A 408 -14.64 -21.70 2.91
N ALA A 409 -15.29 -22.87 2.96
CA ALA A 409 -14.59 -24.16 3.04
C ALA A 409 -13.69 -24.41 1.82
N GLN A 410 -14.14 -24.04 0.61
CA GLN A 410 -13.30 -24.13 -0.59
C GLN A 410 -12.08 -23.18 -0.51
N LEU A 411 -12.27 -21.96 0.00
CA LEU A 411 -11.16 -21.03 0.21
C LEU A 411 -10.15 -21.54 1.22
N VAL A 412 -10.57 -22.21 2.29
CA VAL A 412 -9.65 -22.81 3.27
C VAL A 412 -8.76 -23.86 2.61
N GLU A 413 -9.30 -24.70 1.73
CA GLU A 413 -8.50 -25.71 1.02
C GLU A 413 -7.58 -25.07 -0.04
N LEU A 414 -8.07 -24.10 -0.82
CA LEU A 414 -7.21 -23.35 -1.75
C LEU A 414 -6.11 -22.59 -1.00
N PHE A 415 -6.43 -22.05 0.17
CA PHE A 415 -5.46 -21.36 1.02
C PHE A 415 -4.32 -22.28 1.43
N ARG A 416 -4.61 -23.52 1.87
CA ARG A 416 -3.58 -24.50 2.23
C ARG A 416 -2.66 -24.80 1.06
N VAL A 417 -3.21 -25.02 -0.13
CA VAL A 417 -2.45 -25.24 -1.37
C VAL A 417 -1.57 -24.02 -1.70
N GLY A 418 -2.12 -22.82 -1.61
CA GLY A 418 -1.39 -21.59 -1.91
C GLY A 418 -0.25 -21.32 -0.92
N VAL A 419 -0.44 -21.64 0.36
CA VAL A 419 0.60 -21.46 1.38
C VAL A 419 1.75 -22.45 1.23
N GLU A 420 1.45 -23.70 0.88
CA GLU A 420 2.48 -24.72 0.62
C GLU A 420 3.45 -24.26 -0.49
N GLY A 421 2.97 -23.53 -1.49
CA GLY A 421 3.79 -22.97 -2.57
C GLY A 421 4.61 -21.72 -2.21
N LEU A 422 4.35 -21.05 -1.08
CA LEU A 422 5.04 -19.79 -0.71
C LEU A 422 6.41 -19.98 -0.04
N ASP A 423 6.88 -21.23 0.11
CA ASP A 423 8.15 -21.58 0.77
C ASP A 423 8.35 -20.85 2.12
N ILE A 424 7.29 -20.80 2.93
CA ILE A 424 7.33 -20.14 4.24
C ILE A 424 8.05 -21.08 5.21
N PRO A 425 9.15 -20.66 5.86
CA PRO A 425 9.87 -21.52 6.80
C PRO A 425 8.92 -22.02 7.91
N LEU A 426 8.82 -23.34 8.04
CA LEU A 426 8.03 -24.02 9.07
C LEU A 426 8.57 -23.75 10.49
N GLU A 427 9.82 -23.33 10.60
CA GLU A 427 10.45 -23.00 11.86
C GLU A 427 10.75 -21.50 11.98
N THR A 428 10.61 -21.00 13.20
CA THR A 428 11.13 -19.69 13.58
C THR A 428 12.67 -19.70 13.58
N PRO A 429 13.36 -18.54 13.54
CA PRO A 429 14.82 -18.49 13.67
C PRO A 429 15.34 -19.14 14.97
N THR A 430 14.46 -19.31 15.96
CA THR A 430 14.73 -20.00 17.22
C THR A 430 14.44 -21.52 17.18
N GLY A 431 14.14 -22.10 16.01
CA GLY A 431 13.83 -23.53 15.84
C GLY A 431 12.45 -23.97 16.34
N ARG A 432 11.57 -23.04 16.74
CA ARG A 432 10.21 -23.40 17.18
C ARG A 432 9.31 -23.64 15.97
N PRO A 433 8.50 -24.72 15.94
CA PRO A 433 7.54 -24.97 14.88
C PRO A 433 6.52 -23.84 14.85
N ARG A 434 6.20 -23.38 13.65
CA ARG A 434 5.27 -22.29 13.40
C ARG A 434 3.94 -22.87 12.97
N ASN A 435 2.88 -22.45 13.66
CA ASN A 435 1.53 -22.70 13.19
C ASN A 435 1.20 -21.68 12.09
N ILE A 436 0.98 -22.18 10.88
CA ILE A 436 0.70 -21.40 9.68
C ILE A 436 -0.67 -20.70 9.80
N ASP A 437 -1.66 -21.39 10.35
CA ASP A 437 -3.04 -20.90 10.44
C ASP A 437 -3.15 -19.69 11.39
N SER A 438 -2.27 -19.61 12.39
CA SER A 438 -2.22 -18.48 13.33
C SER A 438 -1.24 -17.37 12.92
N LEU A 439 -0.59 -17.51 11.76
CA LEU A 439 0.41 -16.55 11.32
C LEU A 439 -0.27 -15.26 10.86
N LYS A 440 0.10 -14.14 11.50
CA LYS A 440 -0.34 -12.82 11.07
C LYS A 440 0.24 -12.48 9.70
N TRP A 441 -0.63 -12.06 8.78
CA TRP A 441 -0.24 -11.74 7.40
C TRP A 441 0.86 -10.67 7.32
N ARG A 442 0.87 -9.70 8.25
CA ARG A 442 1.90 -8.64 8.30
C ARG A 442 3.31 -9.19 8.52
N THR A 443 3.44 -10.24 9.32
CA THR A 443 4.74 -10.89 9.59
C THR A 443 5.33 -11.49 8.31
N LEU A 444 4.48 -11.96 7.39
CA LEU A 444 4.91 -12.50 6.10
C LEU A 444 5.37 -11.39 5.15
N VAL A 445 4.64 -10.27 5.11
CA VAL A 445 5.02 -9.10 4.30
C VAL A 445 6.39 -8.56 4.71
N GLU A 446 6.66 -8.44 6.01
CA GLU A 446 7.94 -7.96 6.53
C GLU A 446 9.10 -8.91 6.18
N ARG A 447 8.84 -10.22 6.09
CA ARG A 447 9.84 -11.22 5.67
C ARG A 447 10.07 -11.21 4.16
N GLY A 448 9.01 -11.14 3.36
CA GLY A 448 9.13 -11.08 1.90
C GLY A 448 9.98 -9.89 1.46
N ARG A 449 9.86 -8.74 2.14
CA ARG A 449 10.74 -7.58 1.91
C ARG A 449 12.22 -7.88 2.17
N LYS A 450 12.53 -8.56 3.28
CA LYS A 450 13.92 -8.91 3.64
C LYS A 450 14.56 -9.95 2.71
N SER A 451 13.76 -10.74 2.00
CA SER A 451 14.27 -11.70 1.02
C SER A 451 14.56 -11.08 -0.35
N MET A 452 14.11 -9.84 -0.59
CA MET A 452 14.28 -9.13 -1.86
C MET A 452 15.37 -8.05 -1.82
N ASP A 453 15.77 -7.60 -0.63
CA ASP A 453 16.95 -6.75 -0.40
C ASP A 453 18.19 -7.63 -0.15
#